data_AF-A0A3F2RCT4-F1
#
_entry.id   AF-A0A3F2RCT4-F1
#
_cell.length_a   1.000
_cell.length_b   1.000
_cell.length_c   1.000
_cell.angle_alpha   90.00
_cell.angle_beta   90.00
_cell.angle_gamma   90.00
#
_symmetry.space_group_name_H-M   'P 1'
#
loop_
_entity.id
_entity.type
_entity.pdbx_description
1 polymer ?
#
loop_
_entity_poly.entity_id
_entity_poly.type
_entity_poly.pdbx_seq_one_letter_code
_entity_poly.pdbx_strand_id
1 'polypeptide(L)'
;MPLLKPKQHKSEEGPELSLSSPPHSSLPLPMSTTPEETITSTEQVLSSSSTAPESTSGGAGAGSGGDKPLPARKERSKSRDQGKRMGGGQKASWKMGEIPRAVPSDEHDPNYDSEAEENVVLVSTKPGSPVSKETTTMEPDSLAAKELAVNPPPEIKKRIIEILEEYFTSGDADEVLSSLSDLDEPEFNYEVVKRAITMSMDKNDKEREVTSRLLSALYLDGLTAGQVLMGFRRVLLLAGDLQIDIPTAKNMLAIFCARAVVDEILPPSFLEDPFITRYAPEIAAEAIKKLSINHATARMEKAWGPGDGRPVEELKVAIDQLTKEYLLSRDLEEAARCVRELNVPHFHHEVVKRGITNSLEEGGEANSAAMASLLAYLISHEVVSSGQLIKGFERFKIVLDDVALDIPNAAALFQDIVARGISDGILPKNFDASAAKKQ
;
A
#
# COMPACT_ATOMS: atom_id res chain seq x y z
N MET A 1 43.08 70.64 -13.96
CA MET A 1 44.48 70.14 -13.92
C MET A 1 44.44 68.70 -13.45
N PRO A 2 45.20 67.79 -14.09
CA PRO A 2 44.57 66.71 -14.86
C PRO A 2 44.88 65.29 -14.39
N LEU A 3 44.04 64.37 -14.89
CA LEU A 3 44.31 62.97 -15.23
C LEU A 3 45.77 62.70 -15.61
N LEU A 4 46.37 61.64 -15.07
CA LEU A 4 47.54 61.00 -15.64
C LEU A 4 47.33 59.49 -15.79
N LYS A 5 47.59 59.07 -17.03
CA LYS A 5 47.40 57.79 -17.70
C LYS A 5 48.36 56.69 -17.24
N PRO A 6 48.10 55.43 -17.63
CA PRO A 6 48.91 54.25 -17.30
C PRO A 6 50.21 54.19 -18.13
N LYS A 7 51.21 53.48 -17.61
CA LYS A 7 52.41 53.06 -18.35
C LYS A 7 52.24 51.64 -18.89
N GLN A 8 52.45 51.49 -20.19
CA GLN A 8 52.82 50.22 -20.86
C GLN A 8 54.33 50.22 -21.18
N HIS A 9 54.96 49.05 -21.11
CA HIS A 9 56.06 48.55 -21.95
C HIS A 9 56.19 47.03 -21.64
N LYS A 10 55.93 46.10 -22.58
CA LYS A 10 56.85 45.46 -23.57
C LYS A 10 58.06 44.77 -22.91
N SER A 11 58.56 43.57 -23.25
CA SER A 11 58.21 42.40 -24.10
C SER A 11 59.53 41.61 -24.28
N GLU A 12 59.59 40.29 -24.03
CA GLU A 12 60.64 39.34 -24.51
C GLU A 12 59.95 37.95 -24.65
N GLU A 13 59.67 37.42 -25.85
CA GLU A 13 60.49 36.52 -26.72
C GLU A 13 60.94 35.23 -25.99
N GLY A 14 60.28 34.07 -26.13
CA GLY A 14 60.41 33.03 -27.18
C GLY A 14 61.21 31.80 -26.65
N PRO A 15 61.17 30.55 -27.21
CA PRO A 15 60.54 30.09 -28.44
C PRO A 15 59.66 28.82 -28.35
N GLU A 16 59.05 28.50 -29.50
CA GLU A 16 58.20 27.36 -29.86
C GLU A 16 58.94 26.00 -29.92
N LEU A 17 58.19 24.90 -29.69
CA LEU A 17 58.36 23.65 -30.44
C LEU A 17 57.00 23.06 -30.81
N SER A 18 56.85 22.87 -32.12
CA SER A 18 55.72 22.33 -32.89
C SER A 18 55.76 20.80 -32.98
N LEU A 19 54.60 20.18 -33.31
CA LEU A 19 54.41 18.89 -34.03
C LEU A 19 52.88 18.60 -34.05
N SER A 20 52.12 19.12 -35.02
CA SER A 20 51.73 18.51 -36.32
C SER A 20 50.90 17.20 -36.25
N SER A 21 49.57 17.32 -36.37
CA SER A 21 48.68 16.33 -37.02
C SER A 21 48.83 16.45 -38.56
N PRO A 22 48.42 15.51 -39.46
CA PRO A 22 47.06 14.90 -39.58
C PRO A 22 47.11 13.48 -40.29
N PRO A 23 46.14 12.96 -41.11
CA PRO A 23 44.73 13.26 -41.35
C PRO A 23 43.77 12.02 -41.34
N HIS A 24 42.48 12.31 -41.55
CA HIS A 24 41.32 11.42 -41.71
C HIS A 24 41.36 10.48 -42.94
N SER A 25 40.77 9.29 -42.79
CA SER A 25 40.08 8.56 -43.87
C SER A 25 38.98 7.65 -43.31
N SER A 26 37.91 7.48 -44.09
CA SER A 26 36.56 7.05 -43.73
C SER A 26 36.22 5.60 -44.11
N LEU A 27 35.11 5.10 -43.51
CA LEU A 27 34.27 3.90 -43.82
C LEU A 27 34.59 2.59 -43.05
N PRO A 28 33.64 1.64 -42.92
CA PRO A 28 32.31 1.75 -42.27
C PRO A 28 32.11 0.66 -41.17
N LEU A 29 31.17 0.87 -40.24
CA LEU A 29 30.77 -0.09 -39.21
C LEU A 29 29.72 -1.10 -39.73
N PRO A 30 29.79 -2.39 -39.34
CA PRO A 30 28.63 -3.24 -39.18
C PRO A 30 28.28 -3.46 -37.70
N MET A 31 27.02 -3.81 -37.51
CA MET A 31 26.28 -3.89 -36.26
C MET A 31 26.58 -5.09 -35.35
N SER A 32 26.28 -4.87 -34.05
CA SER A 32 25.61 -5.77 -33.11
C SER A 32 26.27 -7.10 -32.75
N THR A 33 26.85 -7.14 -31.55
CA THR A 33 26.75 -8.31 -30.63
C THR A 33 26.79 -7.81 -29.18
N THR A 34 25.73 -8.11 -28.43
CA THR A 34 25.61 -8.00 -26.97
C THR A 34 26.65 -8.85 -26.25
N PRO A 35 27.21 -8.44 -25.09
CA PRO A 35 27.91 -9.36 -24.21
C PRO A 35 26.92 -10.04 -23.25
N GLU A 36 27.00 -11.37 -23.21
CA GLU A 36 26.43 -12.23 -22.16
C GLU A 36 27.07 -11.89 -20.80
N GLU A 37 26.26 -11.51 -19.82
CA GLU A 37 26.66 -11.57 -18.41
C GLU A 37 26.22 -12.91 -17.82
N THR A 38 27.21 -13.76 -17.56
CA THR A 38 27.06 -15.01 -16.82
C THR A 38 26.95 -14.66 -15.34
N ILE A 39 25.74 -14.71 -14.77
CA ILE A 39 25.52 -14.64 -13.32
C ILE A 39 25.51 -16.07 -12.79
N THR A 40 26.61 -16.48 -12.17
CA THR A 40 26.68 -17.67 -11.31
C THR A 40 26.05 -17.33 -9.96
N SER A 41 24.83 -17.82 -9.72
CA SER A 41 24.23 -17.82 -8.38
C SER A 41 24.68 -19.04 -7.60
N THR A 42 25.56 -18.84 -6.62
CA THR A 42 25.77 -19.77 -5.50
C THR A 42 24.62 -19.62 -4.50
N GLU A 43 23.65 -20.52 -4.52
CA GLU A 43 22.69 -20.67 -3.43
C GLU A 43 23.31 -21.52 -2.30
N GLN A 44 23.43 -20.92 -1.12
CA GLN A 44 23.68 -21.64 0.12
C GLN A 44 22.39 -22.32 0.58
N VAL A 45 22.43 -23.64 0.61
CA VAL A 45 21.38 -24.51 1.13
C VAL A 45 21.40 -24.47 2.66
N LEU A 46 20.34 -23.95 3.29
CA LEU A 46 20.07 -24.10 4.72
C LEU A 46 19.21 -25.35 4.92
N SER A 47 19.85 -26.46 5.28
CA SER A 47 19.20 -27.70 5.72
C SER A 47 18.96 -27.66 7.23
N SER A 48 17.71 -27.64 7.68
CA SER A 48 17.33 -27.89 9.07
C SER A 48 17.00 -29.36 9.27
N SER A 49 17.94 -30.10 9.88
CA SER A 49 17.76 -31.49 10.32
C SER A 49 17.07 -31.54 11.69
N SER A 50 15.89 -32.15 11.76
CA SER A 50 15.26 -32.56 13.02
C SER A 50 15.67 -34.00 13.37
N THR A 51 16.54 -34.14 14.37
CA THR A 51 16.90 -35.42 14.97
C THR A 51 15.97 -35.73 16.13
N ALA A 52 15.18 -36.80 16.00
CA ALA A 52 14.63 -37.54 17.14
C ALA A 52 15.75 -38.32 17.84
N PRO A 53 15.56 -38.72 19.11
CA PRO A 53 16.08 -40.01 19.51
C PRO A 53 15.05 -40.90 20.24
N GLU A 54 15.25 -42.19 20.00
CA GLU A 54 14.53 -43.34 20.50
C GLU A 54 14.72 -43.63 22.00
N SER A 55 13.79 -44.46 22.45
CA SER A 55 13.64 -45.18 23.72
C SER A 55 14.90 -45.85 24.30
N THR A 56 14.95 -45.91 25.64
CA THR A 56 15.52 -47.07 26.36
C THR A 56 14.72 -47.43 27.61
N SER A 57 14.71 -48.74 27.84
CA SER A 57 13.98 -49.59 28.79
C SER A 57 14.30 -49.46 30.29
N GLY A 58 13.35 -49.91 31.12
CA GLY A 58 13.68 -50.81 32.26
C GLY A 58 12.98 -50.54 33.59
N GLY A 59 12.43 -51.60 34.21
CA GLY A 59 12.41 -51.75 35.67
C GLY A 59 11.05 -51.89 36.36
N ALA A 60 10.86 -53.03 37.03
CA ALA A 60 9.66 -53.50 37.71
C ALA A 60 9.43 -52.94 39.13
N GLY A 61 8.22 -53.07 39.66
CA GLY A 61 7.94 -52.91 41.10
C GLY A 61 6.45 -52.88 41.44
N ALA A 62 5.99 -53.84 42.24
CA ALA A 62 4.60 -54.14 42.59
C ALA A 62 3.98 -53.22 43.67
N GLY A 63 2.64 -53.19 43.76
CA GLY A 63 1.96 -52.91 45.04
C GLY A 63 0.55 -52.29 44.99
N SER A 64 -0.48 -53.15 45.09
CA SER A 64 -1.69 -53.00 45.91
C SER A 64 -2.62 -51.76 45.81
N GLY A 65 -3.79 -51.95 45.20
CA GLY A 65 -5.10 -51.83 45.87
C GLY A 65 -5.74 -50.44 46.09
N GLY A 66 -6.93 -50.23 45.51
CA GLY A 66 -7.90 -49.25 46.01
C GLY A 66 -8.84 -48.65 44.95
N ASP A 67 -10.02 -49.26 44.79
CA ASP A 67 -11.17 -48.72 44.02
C ASP A 67 -11.62 -47.34 44.50
N LYS A 68 -11.68 -46.35 43.59
CA LYS A 68 -12.68 -45.25 43.62
C LYS A 68 -13.02 -44.80 42.18
N PRO A 69 -14.32 -44.75 41.80
CA PRO A 69 -14.72 -44.30 40.47
C PRO A 69 -14.62 -42.77 40.31
N LEU A 70 -14.20 -42.35 39.11
CA LEU A 70 -14.21 -40.96 38.65
C LEU A 70 -15.65 -40.42 38.56
N PRO A 71 -15.92 -39.15 38.92
CA PRO A 71 -17.26 -38.57 38.86
C PRO A 71 -17.70 -38.29 37.41
N ALA A 72 -19.00 -38.44 37.18
CA ALA A 72 -19.65 -38.27 35.88
C ALA A 72 -19.60 -36.82 35.36
N ARG A 73 -19.31 -36.69 34.07
CA ARG A 73 -19.38 -35.46 33.27
C ARG A 73 -20.81 -34.91 33.30
N LYS A 74 -21.00 -33.76 33.95
CA LYS A 74 -22.30 -33.07 34.05
C LYS A 74 -22.68 -32.50 32.68
N GLU A 75 -23.80 -32.96 32.13
CA GLU A 75 -24.40 -32.46 30.89
C GLU A 75 -24.75 -30.97 31.04
N ARG A 76 -24.37 -30.16 30.04
CA ARG A 76 -24.73 -28.74 29.96
C ARG A 76 -26.18 -28.64 29.50
N SER A 77 -26.98 -27.98 30.32
CA SER A 77 -28.42 -27.78 30.18
C SER A 77 -28.84 -27.17 28.84
N LYS A 78 -29.86 -27.77 28.23
CA LYS A 78 -30.65 -27.25 27.11
C LYS A 78 -31.42 -25.99 27.56
N SER A 79 -31.04 -24.81 27.07
CA SER A 79 -31.95 -23.66 26.96
C SER A 79 -31.38 -22.56 26.07
N ARG A 80 -31.64 -22.64 24.75
CA ARG A 80 -31.87 -21.47 23.88
C ARG A 80 -32.21 -21.93 22.47
N ASP A 81 -33.46 -22.34 22.31
CA ASP A 81 -34.12 -22.36 21.01
C ASP A 81 -35.47 -21.68 21.17
N GLN A 82 -35.46 -20.34 21.12
CA GLN A 82 -36.59 -19.48 20.78
C GLN A 82 -36.04 -18.11 20.36
N GLY A 83 -36.16 -17.76 19.08
CA GLY A 83 -35.74 -16.44 18.60
C GLY A 83 -35.75 -16.21 17.09
N LYS A 84 -36.81 -16.65 16.39
CA LYS A 84 -37.33 -16.19 15.08
C LYS A 84 -36.36 -15.58 14.06
N ARG A 85 -36.03 -16.40 13.05
CA ARG A 85 -35.94 -15.99 11.64
C ARG A 85 -37.35 -15.64 11.13
N MET A 86 -37.51 -14.47 10.49
CA MET A 86 -38.57 -13.94 9.59
C MET A 86 -38.53 -12.41 9.78
N GLY A 87 -38.18 -11.58 8.80
CA GLY A 87 -38.92 -11.35 7.56
C GLY A 87 -40.04 -10.33 7.79
N GLY A 88 -39.90 -9.10 7.28
CA GLY A 88 -41.00 -8.13 7.13
C GLY A 88 -41.00 -6.94 8.10
N GLY A 89 -40.99 -5.73 7.54
CA GLY A 89 -40.79 -4.48 8.27
C GLY A 89 -41.93 -4.04 9.20
N GLN A 90 -41.53 -3.51 10.35
CA GLN A 90 -42.27 -2.52 11.13
C GLN A 90 -41.26 -1.57 11.79
N LYS A 91 -41.46 -0.25 11.63
CA LYS A 91 -40.66 0.78 12.30
C LYS A 91 -41.03 0.78 13.79
N ALA A 92 -40.13 0.31 14.66
CA ALA A 92 -40.26 0.46 16.10
C ALA A 92 -39.53 1.75 16.55
N SER A 93 -40.26 2.64 17.22
CA SER A 93 -39.72 3.81 17.90
C SER A 93 -39.13 3.41 19.25
N TRP A 94 -37.84 3.66 19.47
CA TRP A 94 -37.22 3.49 20.78
C TRP A 94 -37.73 4.57 21.74
N LYS A 95 -38.42 4.16 22.81
CA LYS A 95 -38.65 5.04 23.97
C LYS A 95 -37.37 5.02 24.82
N MET A 96 -36.80 6.20 25.08
CA MET A 96 -35.72 6.37 26.05
C MET A 96 -36.25 6.08 27.46
N GLY A 97 -36.02 4.85 27.94
CA GLY A 97 -36.06 4.49 29.35
C GLY A 97 -34.64 4.46 29.91
N GLU A 98 -34.52 4.69 31.22
CA GLU A 98 -33.29 4.85 31.99
C GLU A 98 -32.13 3.95 31.53
N ILE A 99 -30.97 4.57 31.30
CA ILE A 99 -29.71 3.89 31.02
C ILE A 99 -29.35 3.05 32.25
N PRO A 100 -29.16 1.72 32.14
CA PRO A 100 -28.66 0.91 33.24
C PRO A 100 -27.31 1.47 33.72
N ARG A 101 -27.18 1.70 35.03
CA ARG A 101 -25.88 2.08 35.61
C ARG A 101 -24.85 1.00 35.30
N ALA A 102 -23.67 1.41 34.86
CA ALA A 102 -22.52 0.52 34.70
C ALA A 102 -22.29 -0.23 36.02
N VAL A 103 -22.23 -1.56 35.93
CA VAL A 103 -21.86 -2.41 37.06
C VAL A 103 -20.34 -2.35 37.18
N PRO A 104 -19.76 -2.08 38.37
CA PRO A 104 -18.31 -2.15 38.56
C PRO A 104 -17.79 -3.55 38.23
N SER A 105 -16.63 -3.64 37.56
CA SER A 105 -15.92 -4.91 37.32
C SER A 105 -15.62 -5.62 38.64
N ASP A 106 -15.93 -6.92 38.72
CA ASP A 106 -15.61 -7.77 39.86
C ASP A 106 -14.26 -8.47 39.59
N GLU A 107 -13.25 -8.14 40.38
CA GLU A 107 -11.88 -8.69 40.28
C GLU A 107 -11.81 -10.21 40.51
N HIS A 108 -12.89 -10.83 41.00
CA HIS A 108 -12.96 -12.27 41.27
C HIS A 108 -13.73 -13.04 40.18
N ASP A 109 -14.10 -12.41 39.05
CA ASP A 109 -14.69 -13.10 37.91
C ASP A 109 -13.63 -13.98 37.21
N PRO A 110 -13.88 -15.29 36.99
CA PRO A 110 -12.96 -16.16 36.24
C PRO A 110 -12.72 -15.75 34.77
N ASN A 111 -13.43 -14.75 34.25
CA ASN A 111 -13.19 -14.10 32.97
C ASN A 111 -12.68 -12.64 33.12
N TYR A 112 -12.20 -12.27 34.31
CA TYR A 112 -11.55 -10.99 34.58
C TYR A 112 -10.17 -10.95 33.90
N ASP A 113 -9.96 -9.96 33.05
CA ASP A 113 -8.69 -9.71 32.38
C ASP A 113 -8.16 -8.35 32.84
N SER A 114 -7.13 -8.37 33.69
CA SER A 114 -6.53 -7.17 34.27
C SER A 114 -5.82 -6.26 33.25
N GLU A 115 -5.53 -6.75 32.04
CA GLU A 115 -4.84 -5.96 30.99
C GLU A 115 -5.82 -5.26 30.03
N ALA A 116 -7.12 -5.59 30.09
CA ALA A 116 -8.12 -5.02 29.19
C ALA A 116 -8.57 -3.59 29.56
N GLU A 117 -8.32 -3.12 30.79
CA GLU A 117 -8.81 -1.83 31.28
C GLU A 117 -7.82 -0.65 31.14
N GLU A 118 -6.54 -0.87 30.81
CA GLU A 118 -5.54 0.21 30.78
C GLU A 118 -5.49 1.05 29.49
N ASN A 119 -6.24 0.72 28.43
CA ASN A 119 -6.15 1.42 27.13
C ASN A 119 -7.48 1.92 26.57
N VAL A 120 -8.33 2.57 27.38
CA VAL A 120 -9.49 3.29 26.88
C VAL A 120 -9.60 4.70 27.48
N VAL A 121 -8.98 5.69 26.83
CA VAL A 121 -9.28 7.11 27.08
C VAL A 121 -10.60 7.45 26.39
N LEU A 122 -11.71 7.34 27.12
CA LEU A 122 -13.01 7.83 26.66
C LEU A 122 -13.07 9.36 26.78
N VAL A 123 -12.85 10.06 25.67
CA VAL A 123 -13.12 11.51 25.58
C VAL A 123 -14.62 11.75 25.66
N SER A 124 -15.09 12.16 26.85
CA SER A 124 -16.49 12.52 27.10
C SER A 124 -16.78 13.95 26.64
N THR A 125 -17.44 14.10 25.50
CA THR A 125 -18.01 15.39 25.08
C THR A 125 -19.36 15.61 25.78
N LYS A 126 -19.43 16.59 26.69
CA LYS A 126 -20.69 17.01 27.34
C LYS A 126 -21.67 17.59 26.30
N PRO A 127 -22.94 17.14 26.24
CA PRO A 127 -23.97 17.79 25.43
C PRO A 127 -24.68 18.85 26.28
N GLY A 128 -24.60 20.12 25.88
CA GLY A 128 -25.30 21.18 26.58
C GLY A 128 -24.94 22.59 26.14
N SER A 129 -25.31 22.96 24.92
CA SER A 129 -25.61 24.36 24.55
C SER A 129 -26.55 24.38 23.34
N PRO A 130 -27.54 25.28 23.31
CA PRO A 130 -28.59 25.27 22.30
C PRO A 130 -28.02 25.69 20.94
N VAL A 131 -28.23 24.84 19.93
CA VAL A 131 -27.88 25.09 18.54
C VAL A 131 -28.88 26.09 17.95
N SER A 132 -28.46 27.34 17.81
CA SER A 132 -29.05 28.25 16.83
C SER A 132 -28.62 27.77 15.44
N LYS A 133 -29.59 27.29 14.66
CA LYS A 133 -29.43 27.09 13.22
C LYS A 133 -29.29 28.45 12.55
N GLU A 134 -28.08 28.96 12.49
CA GLU A 134 -27.66 29.91 11.47
C GLU A 134 -26.55 29.25 10.68
N THR A 135 -26.84 28.94 9.42
CA THR A 135 -25.83 28.65 8.42
C THR A 135 -25.08 29.96 8.18
N THR A 136 -24.14 30.29 9.05
CA THR A 136 -23.21 31.39 8.83
C THR A 136 -22.23 30.91 7.76
N THR A 137 -22.40 31.36 6.53
CA THR A 137 -21.30 31.50 5.59
C THR A 137 -20.29 32.44 6.25
N MET A 138 -19.36 31.90 7.01
CA MET A 138 -18.32 32.67 7.69
C MET A 138 -17.28 33.06 6.65
N GLU A 139 -17.10 34.37 6.46
CA GLU A 139 -15.89 34.95 5.87
C GLU A 139 -14.64 34.25 6.43
N PRO A 140 -13.57 34.05 5.63
CA PRO A 140 -12.38 33.34 6.07
C PRO A 140 -11.86 34.00 7.34
N ASP A 141 -11.95 33.26 8.44
CA ASP A 141 -11.53 33.71 9.75
C ASP A 141 -10.10 34.26 9.66
N SER A 142 -9.82 35.40 10.30
CA SER A 142 -8.58 36.17 10.13
C SER A 142 -7.28 35.35 10.18
N LEU A 143 -7.28 34.22 10.89
CA LEU A 143 -6.19 33.24 10.95
C LEU A 143 -5.98 32.49 9.63
N ALA A 144 -7.05 31.98 9.02
CA ALA A 144 -7.00 31.37 7.68
C ALA A 144 -6.60 32.41 6.64
N ALA A 145 -7.12 33.63 6.73
CA ALA A 145 -6.73 34.72 5.83
C ALA A 145 -5.25 35.09 5.97
N LYS A 146 -4.70 35.08 7.20
CA LYS A 146 -3.28 35.31 7.46
C LYS A 146 -2.40 34.20 6.90
N GLU A 147 -2.80 32.94 7.09
CA GLU A 147 -2.12 31.81 6.42
C GLU A 147 -2.17 32.03 4.91
N LEU A 148 -3.34 32.28 4.33
CA LEU A 148 -3.53 32.48 2.88
C LEU A 148 -2.93 33.78 2.31
N ALA A 149 -2.43 34.70 3.14
CA ALA A 149 -1.96 36.01 2.68
C ALA A 149 -0.70 35.91 1.80
N VAL A 150 0.14 34.92 2.05
CA VAL A 150 1.29 34.60 1.20
C VAL A 150 0.81 33.58 0.18
N ASN A 151 0.79 33.95 -1.10
CA ASN A 151 0.45 33.04 -2.19
C ASN A 151 1.49 33.21 -3.29
N PRO A 152 1.96 32.11 -3.89
CA PRO A 152 2.91 32.23 -4.97
C PRO A 152 2.27 32.92 -6.18
N PRO A 153 3.04 33.73 -6.91
CA PRO A 153 2.70 34.21 -8.24
C PRO A 153 2.22 33.06 -9.15
N PRO A 154 1.30 33.32 -10.09
CA PRO A 154 0.83 32.31 -11.04
C PRO A 154 1.95 31.59 -11.80
N GLU A 155 3.03 32.30 -12.12
CA GLU A 155 4.19 31.78 -12.84
C GLU A 155 4.94 30.74 -12.01
N ILE A 156 5.19 31.03 -10.73
CA ILE A 156 5.83 30.12 -9.78
C ILE A 156 4.97 28.87 -9.58
N LYS A 157 3.65 29.06 -9.38
CA LYS A 157 2.70 27.92 -9.30
C LYS A 157 2.78 27.03 -10.53
N LYS A 158 2.83 27.63 -11.72
CA LYS A 158 2.93 26.88 -12.97
C LYS A 158 4.23 26.09 -13.04
N ARG A 159 5.36 26.70 -12.68
CA ARG A 159 6.66 26.01 -12.64
C ARG A 159 6.67 24.84 -11.67
N ILE A 160 6.13 25.01 -10.46
CA ILE A 160 6.03 23.92 -9.48
C ILE A 160 5.18 22.76 -10.01
N ILE A 161 4.08 23.06 -10.73
CA ILE A 161 3.26 22.01 -11.36
C ILE A 161 4.06 21.27 -12.43
N GLU A 162 4.77 21.99 -13.30
CA GLU A 162 5.63 21.38 -14.35
C GLU A 162 6.69 20.44 -13.73
N ILE A 163 7.38 20.88 -12.67
CA ILE A 163 8.37 20.06 -11.94
C ILE A 163 7.74 18.78 -11.36
N LEU A 164 6.56 18.90 -10.76
CA LEU A 164 5.88 17.74 -10.16
C LEU A 164 5.33 16.77 -11.23
N GLU A 165 4.88 17.27 -12.38
CA GLU A 165 4.46 16.43 -13.51
C GLU A 165 5.62 15.59 -14.05
N GLU A 166 6.80 16.19 -14.16
CA GLU A 166 8.04 15.49 -14.51
C GLU A 166 8.39 14.43 -13.47
N TYR A 167 8.38 14.79 -12.18
CA TYR A 167 8.63 13.83 -11.09
C TYR A 167 7.67 12.64 -11.09
N PHE A 168 6.36 12.85 -11.33
CA PHE A 168 5.42 11.72 -11.39
C PHE A 168 5.70 10.76 -12.55
N THR A 169 6.48 11.20 -13.54
CA THR A 169 6.91 10.39 -14.68
C THR A 169 8.28 9.76 -14.44
N SER A 170 9.26 10.54 -13.96
CA SER A 170 10.65 10.09 -13.76
C SER A 170 10.87 9.34 -12.45
N GLY A 171 10.20 9.77 -11.38
CA GLY A 171 10.44 9.32 -10.01
C GLY A 171 11.75 9.87 -9.40
N ASP A 172 12.37 10.85 -10.04
CA ASP A 172 13.67 11.41 -9.63
C ASP A 172 13.50 12.60 -8.68
N ALA A 173 13.77 12.38 -7.39
CA ALA A 173 13.67 13.42 -6.37
C ALA A 173 14.85 14.43 -6.43
N ASP A 174 16.01 14.03 -6.94
CA ASP A 174 17.20 14.89 -7.06
C ASP A 174 16.97 15.95 -8.15
N GLU A 175 16.30 15.56 -9.23
CA GLU A 175 15.83 16.49 -10.27
C GLU A 175 14.87 17.56 -9.72
N VAL A 176 13.96 17.17 -8.82
CA VAL A 176 13.08 18.12 -8.13
C VAL A 176 13.90 19.08 -7.26
N LEU A 177 14.88 18.57 -6.48
CA LEU A 177 15.76 19.41 -5.66
C LEU A 177 16.53 20.43 -6.50
N SER A 178 17.11 20.00 -7.62
CA SER A 178 17.82 20.88 -8.56
C SER A 178 16.88 21.94 -9.12
N SER A 179 15.70 21.53 -9.58
CA SER A 179 14.72 22.44 -10.20
C SER A 179 14.17 23.48 -9.21
N LEU A 180 13.99 23.11 -7.94
CA LEU A 180 13.59 24.05 -6.89
C LEU A 180 14.72 25.01 -6.51
N SER A 181 15.97 24.55 -6.55
CA SER A 181 17.14 25.41 -6.34
C SER A 181 17.30 26.42 -7.48
N ASP A 182 17.09 26.00 -8.72
CA ASP A 182 17.15 26.86 -9.91
C ASP A 182 16.01 27.88 -9.95
N LEU A 183 14.88 27.58 -9.31
CA LEU A 183 13.77 28.52 -9.18
C LEU A 183 14.12 29.73 -8.29
N ASP A 184 15.04 29.55 -7.33
CA ASP A 184 15.55 30.56 -6.39
C ASP A 184 14.47 31.35 -5.62
N GLU A 185 13.37 30.68 -5.28
CA GLU A 185 12.19 31.30 -4.64
C GLU A 185 11.76 30.56 -3.36
N PRO A 186 12.62 30.49 -2.33
CA PRO A 186 12.44 29.63 -1.17
C PRO A 186 11.19 29.98 -0.34
N GLU A 187 10.71 31.22 -0.38
CA GLU A 187 9.49 31.62 0.34
C GLU A 187 8.23 30.90 -0.14
N PHE A 188 8.25 30.32 -1.35
CA PHE A 188 7.12 29.60 -1.95
C PHE A 188 7.27 28.08 -1.99
N ASN A 189 8.38 27.50 -1.49
CA ASN A 189 8.61 26.05 -1.56
C ASN A 189 7.54 25.22 -0.82
N TYR A 190 6.81 25.80 0.14
CA TYR A 190 5.66 25.13 0.76
C TYR A 190 4.56 24.75 -0.25
N GLU A 191 4.49 25.46 -1.39
CA GLU A 191 3.53 25.16 -2.46
C GLU A 191 3.86 23.83 -3.13
N VAL A 192 5.12 23.37 -3.12
CA VAL A 192 5.51 22.03 -3.61
C VAL A 192 4.80 20.96 -2.81
N VAL A 193 4.83 21.04 -1.48
CA VAL A 193 4.15 20.10 -0.58
C VAL A 193 2.66 20.08 -0.86
N LYS A 194 2.06 21.28 -0.93
CA LYS A 194 0.63 21.41 -1.21
C LYS A 194 0.26 20.82 -2.56
N ARG A 195 1.00 21.16 -3.61
CA ARG A 195 0.73 20.72 -4.98
C ARG A 195 0.96 19.24 -5.17
N ALA A 196 2.05 18.69 -4.64
CA ALA A 196 2.33 17.26 -4.72
C ALA A 196 1.18 16.43 -4.10
N ILE A 197 0.71 16.83 -2.91
CA ILE A 197 -0.44 16.19 -2.26
C ILE A 197 -1.69 16.32 -3.13
N THR A 198 -2.09 17.54 -3.51
CA THR A 198 -3.32 17.74 -4.29
C THR A 198 -3.29 17.03 -5.65
N MET A 199 -2.18 17.08 -6.38
CA MET A 199 -2.03 16.47 -7.70
C MET A 199 -2.04 14.94 -7.65
N SER A 200 -1.56 14.33 -6.56
CA SER A 200 -1.59 12.87 -6.39
C SER A 200 -2.95 12.35 -5.92
N MET A 201 -3.76 13.16 -5.25
CA MET A 201 -5.12 12.79 -4.84
C MET A 201 -6.04 12.57 -6.04
N ASP A 202 -5.82 13.30 -7.14
CA ASP A 202 -6.57 13.14 -8.41
C ASP A 202 -6.14 11.92 -9.23
N LYS A 203 -5.10 11.19 -8.80
CA LYS A 203 -4.50 10.06 -9.53
C LYS A 203 -4.67 8.74 -8.76
N ASN A 204 -3.74 7.79 -8.88
CA ASN A 204 -3.83 6.48 -8.25
C ASN A 204 -2.89 6.34 -7.04
N ASP A 205 -2.94 5.20 -6.35
CA ASP A 205 -2.17 4.96 -5.12
C ASP A 205 -0.66 5.05 -5.33
N LYS A 206 -0.16 4.73 -6.54
CA LYS A 206 1.24 4.92 -6.90
C LYS A 206 1.64 6.38 -6.78
N GLU A 207 0.85 7.31 -7.33
CA GLU A 207 1.20 8.73 -7.25
C GLU A 207 1.12 9.28 -5.82
N ARG A 208 0.24 8.73 -4.99
CA ARG A 208 0.16 9.09 -3.57
C ARG A 208 1.39 8.61 -2.79
N GLU A 209 1.84 7.40 -3.07
CA GLU A 209 3.03 6.83 -2.45
C GLU A 209 4.32 7.54 -2.89
N VAL A 210 4.51 7.79 -4.19
CA VAL A 210 5.69 8.55 -4.64
C VAL A 210 5.66 9.99 -4.14
N THR A 211 4.49 10.59 -3.90
CA THR A 211 4.39 11.88 -3.19
C THR A 211 4.88 11.75 -1.75
N SER A 212 4.44 10.74 -0.99
CA SER A 212 4.94 10.53 0.38
C SER A 212 6.46 10.40 0.41
N ARG A 213 7.04 9.62 -0.50
CA ARG A 213 8.51 9.49 -0.62
C ARG A 213 9.19 10.78 -1.03
N LEU A 214 8.60 11.54 -1.97
CA LEU A 214 9.13 12.84 -2.38
C LEU A 214 9.23 13.79 -1.19
N LEU A 215 8.17 13.90 -0.39
CA LEU A 215 8.16 14.81 0.76
C LEU A 215 9.25 14.45 1.78
N SER A 216 9.47 13.16 2.00
CA SER A 216 10.54 12.65 2.87
C SER A 216 11.93 12.94 2.31
N ALA A 217 12.14 12.75 1.00
CA ALA A 217 13.39 13.09 0.33
C ALA A 217 13.67 14.60 0.38
N LEU A 218 12.67 15.42 0.03
CA LEU A 218 12.78 16.88 0.03
C LEU A 218 13.00 17.43 1.45
N TYR A 219 12.48 16.80 2.50
CA TYR A 219 12.71 17.26 3.87
C TYR A 219 14.17 17.13 4.32
N LEU A 220 14.94 16.20 3.74
CA LEU A 220 16.35 16.03 4.08
C LEU A 220 17.21 17.17 3.52
N ASP A 221 17.03 17.53 2.25
CA ASP A 221 17.98 18.40 1.52
C ASP A 221 17.35 19.62 0.82
N GLY A 222 16.02 19.83 0.87
CA GLY A 222 15.35 20.89 0.11
C GLY A 222 14.30 21.74 0.85
N LEU A 223 13.56 21.16 1.78
CA LEU A 223 12.44 21.79 2.48
C LEU A 223 12.73 21.92 3.96
N THR A 224 12.50 23.10 4.49
CA THR A 224 12.50 23.35 5.94
C THR A 224 11.22 22.81 6.59
N ALA A 225 11.30 22.47 7.88
CA ALA A 225 10.13 22.08 8.68
C ALA A 225 8.99 23.11 8.61
N GLY A 226 9.32 24.41 8.56
CA GLY A 226 8.33 25.48 8.41
C GLY A 226 7.57 25.42 7.08
N GLN A 227 8.26 25.12 5.98
CA GLN A 227 7.63 24.96 4.67
C GLN A 227 6.76 23.71 4.59
N VAL A 228 7.20 22.59 5.19
CA VAL A 228 6.38 21.36 5.27
C VAL A 228 5.11 21.62 6.08
N LEU A 229 5.23 22.18 7.29
CA LEU A 229 4.10 22.55 8.14
C LEU A 229 3.12 23.48 7.42
N MET A 230 3.62 24.52 6.74
CA MET A 230 2.79 25.45 5.99
C MET A 230 2.08 24.74 4.83
N GLY A 231 2.79 23.90 4.08
CA GLY A 231 2.23 23.12 2.98
C GLY A 231 1.05 22.25 3.42
N PHE A 232 1.23 21.48 4.49
CA PHE A 232 0.16 20.67 5.07
C PHE A 232 -1.01 21.52 5.58
N ARG A 233 -0.76 22.63 6.29
CA ARG A 233 -1.84 23.56 6.71
C ARG A 233 -2.64 24.08 5.52
N ARG A 234 -1.98 24.45 4.42
CA ARG A 234 -2.65 24.94 3.20
C ARG A 234 -3.50 23.89 2.54
N VAL A 235 -3.06 22.63 2.47
CA VAL A 235 -3.89 21.55 1.92
C VAL A 235 -5.08 21.26 2.82
N LEU A 236 -4.88 21.22 4.14
CA LEU A 236 -5.94 20.91 5.08
C LEU A 236 -7.04 21.99 5.12
N LEU A 237 -6.70 23.25 4.87
CA LEU A 237 -7.69 24.31 4.64
C LEU A 237 -8.59 24.04 3.42
N LEU A 238 -8.05 23.40 2.39
CA LEU A 238 -8.76 23.07 1.14
C LEU A 238 -9.52 21.73 1.24
N ALA A 239 -9.46 21.03 2.36
CA ALA A 239 -10.02 19.68 2.47
C ALA A 239 -11.53 19.60 2.17
N GLY A 240 -12.29 20.65 2.52
CA GLY A 240 -13.72 20.74 2.22
C GLY A 240 -13.97 20.85 0.72
N ASP A 241 -13.21 21.70 0.03
CA ASP A 241 -13.32 21.91 -1.42
C ASP A 241 -12.87 20.65 -2.17
N LEU A 242 -11.74 20.06 -1.77
CA LEU A 242 -11.23 18.80 -2.34
C LEU A 242 -12.25 17.65 -2.18
N GLN A 243 -13.04 17.65 -1.11
CA GLN A 243 -14.05 16.62 -0.90
C GLN A 243 -15.22 16.69 -1.90
N ILE A 244 -15.45 17.86 -2.51
CA ILE A 244 -16.50 18.03 -3.53
C ILE A 244 -16.16 17.17 -4.75
N ASP A 245 -14.90 17.19 -5.17
CA ASP A 245 -14.43 16.45 -6.34
C ASP A 245 -13.98 15.02 -6.00
N ILE A 246 -13.41 14.83 -4.80
CA ILE A 246 -12.83 13.56 -4.33
C ILE A 246 -13.53 13.15 -3.03
N PRO A 247 -14.55 12.28 -3.05
CA PRO A 247 -15.33 11.93 -1.85
C PRO A 247 -14.49 11.43 -0.66
N THR A 248 -13.36 10.77 -0.95
CA THR A 248 -12.41 10.22 0.02
C THR A 248 -11.29 11.18 0.43
N ALA A 249 -11.32 12.46 -0.01
CA ALA A 249 -10.25 13.43 0.19
C ALA A 249 -9.77 13.52 1.64
N LYS A 250 -10.71 13.66 2.59
CA LYS A 250 -10.39 13.76 4.03
C LYS A 250 -9.64 12.54 4.56
N ASN A 251 -10.01 11.33 4.11
CA ASN A 251 -9.31 10.11 4.50
C ASN A 251 -7.91 10.04 3.89
N MET A 252 -7.75 10.43 2.62
CA MET A 252 -6.43 10.51 1.97
C MET A 252 -5.52 11.52 2.69
N LEU A 253 -6.04 12.69 3.04
CA LEU A 253 -5.30 13.69 3.81
C LEU A 253 -4.92 13.19 5.21
N ALA A 254 -5.78 12.40 5.85
CA ALA A 254 -5.45 11.78 7.13
C ALA A 254 -4.30 10.76 6.99
N ILE A 255 -4.28 10.00 5.88
CA ILE A 255 -3.16 9.11 5.55
C ILE A 255 -1.88 9.91 5.31
N PHE A 256 -1.92 10.98 4.50
CA PHE A 256 -0.75 11.83 4.28
C PHE A 256 -0.20 12.41 5.59
N CYS A 257 -1.07 12.89 6.49
CA CYS A 257 -0.65 13.38 7.79
C CYS A 257 -0.02 12.28 8.66
N ALA A 258 -0.65 11.09 8.76
CA ALA A 258 -0.10 9.99 9.54
C ALA A 258 1.23 9.47 8.97
N ARG A 259 1.33 9.35 7.64
CA ARG A 259 2.55 8.97 6.93
C ARG A 259 3.66 9.99 7.16
N ALA A 260 3.37 11.28 7.09
CA ALA A 260 4.34 12.34 7.35
C ALA A 260 4.83 12.38 8.81
N VAL A 261 4.01 11.97 9.78
CA VAL A 261 4.45 11.79 11.17
C VAL A 261 5.37 10.57 11.31
N VAL A 262 5.03 9.47 10.64
CA VAL A 262 5.87 8.25 10.63
C VAL A 262 7.22 8.49 9.94
N ASP A 263 7.22 9.26 8.86
CA ASP A 263 8.43 9.63 8.11
C ASP A 263 9.21 10.78 8.78
N GLU A 264 8.78 11.22 9.97
CA GLU A 264 9.42 12.26 10.79
C GLU A 264 9.54 13.64 10.13
N ILE A 265 8.74 13.90 9.09
CA ILE A 265 8.65 15.22 8.42
C ILE A 265 7.61 16.14 9.06
N LEU A 266 6.71 15.59 9.89
CA LEU A 266 5.79 16.33 10.75
C LEU A 266 5.89 15.85 12.21
N PRO A 267 5.93 16.77 13.19
CA PRO A 267 5.87 16.38 14.60
C PRO A 267 4.46 15.87 14.96
N PRO A 268 4.30 14.89 15.86
CA PRO A 268 2.97 14.42 16.32
C PRO A 268 2.07 15.54 16.84
N SER A 269 2.65 16.55 17.52
CA SER A 269 1.93 17.72 18.03
C SER A 269 1.26 18.57 16.94
N PHE A 270 1.63 18.40 15.67
CA PHE A 270 0.94 19.03 14.54
C PHE A 270 -0.54 18.66 14.50
N LEU A 271 -0.89 17.42 14.85
CA LEU A 271 -2.28 16.93 14.81
C LEU A 271 -3.13 17.53 15.94
N GLU A 272 -2.49 18.05 16.99
CA GLU A 272 -3.13 18.69 18.14
C GLU A 272 -3.10 20.23 18.05
N ASP A 273 -2.49 20.77 16.99
CA ASP A 273 -2.34 22.22 16.80
C ASP A 273 -3.73 22.91 16.78
N PRO A 274 -3.93 24.03 17.51
CA PRO A 274 -5.19 24.77 17.54
C PRO A 274 -5.74 25.16 16.16
N PHE A 275 -4.86 25.40 15.19
CA PHE A 275 -5.23 25.66 13.81
C PHE A 275 -5.82 24.41 13.16
N ILE A 276 -5.15 23.27 13.28
CA ILE A 276 -5.58 22.01 12.67
C ILE A 276 -6.87 21.50 13.31
N THR A 277 -6.97 21.55 14.63
CA THR A 277 -8.20 21.17 15.36
C THR A 277 -9.39 22.07 15.04
N ARG A 278 -9.15 23.32 14.60
CA ARG A 278 -10.21 24.22 14.15
C ARG A 278 -10.68 23.96 12.72
N TYR A 279 -9.75 23.78 11.77
CA TYR A 279 -10.08 23.73 10.35
C TYR A 279 -10.19 22.31 9.78
N ALA A 280 -9.52 21.34 10.38
CA ALA A 280 -9.49 19.95 9.92
C ALA A 280 -9.59 18.91 11.07
N PRO A 281 -10.53 19.07 12.04
CA PRO A 281 -10.60 18.20 13.21
C PRO A 281 -10.82 16.71 12.87
N GLU A 282 -11.65 16.44 11.86
CA GLU A 282 -11.94 15.06 11.43
C GLU A 282 -10.70 14.37 10.85
N ILE A 283 -9.88 15.12 10.11
CA ILE A 283 -8.66 14.62 9.48
C ILE A 283 -7.61 14.33 10.56
N ALA A 284 -7.45 15.25 11.52
CA ALA A 284 -6.54 15.07 12.64
C ALA A 284 -6.91 13.86 13.50
N ALA A 285 -8.20 13.72 13.85
CA ALA A 285 -8.69 12.59 14.63
C ALA A 285 -8.46 11.25 13.91
N GLU A 286 -8.73 11.19 12.60
CA GLU A 286 -8.49 9.97 11.81
C GLU A 286 -6.98 9.67 11.66
N ALA A 287 -6.13 10.68 11.50
CA ALA A 287 -4.67 10.49 11.48
C ALA A 287 -4.14 9.95 12.82
N ILE A 288 -4.56 10.54 13.94
CA ILE A 288 -4.22 10.08 15.30
C ILE A 288 -4.67 8.63 15.50
N LYS A 289 -5.90 8.32 15.08
CA LYS A 289 -6.43 6.95 15.15
C LYS A 289 -5.57 5.98 14.34
N LYS A 290 -5.15 6.32 13.11
CA LYS A 290 -4.25 5.46 12.31
C LYS A 290 -2.89 5.25 12.99
N LEU A 291 -2.36 6.29 13.64
CA LEU A 291 -1.10 6.23 14.40
C LEU A 291 -1.21 5.44 15.70
N SER A 292 -2.41 5.33 16.28
CA SER A 292 -2.65 4.62 17.54
C SER A 292 -2.85 3.12 17.37
N ILE A 293 -2.95 2.61 16.14
CA ILE A 293 -3.12 1.17 15.91
C ILE A 293 -1.76 0.47 16.04
N ASN A 294 -1.76 -0.75 16.57
CA ASN A 294 -0.56 -1.60 16.63
C ASN A 294 0.15 -1.69 15.27
N HIS A 295 1.47 -1.63 15.31
CA HIS A 295 2.35 -1.60 14.13
C HIS A 295 2.06 -0.43 13.17
N ALA A 296 1.58 0.71 13.68
CA ALA A 296 1.26 1.90 12.87
C ALA A 296 2.36 2.27 11.87
N THR A 297 3.64 2.27 12.27
CA THR A 297 4.78 2.55 11.39
C THR A 297 4.79 1.65 10.15
N ALA A 298 4.85 0.34 10.33
CA ALA A 298 4.87 -0.63 9.22
C ALA A 298 3.59 -0.60 8.38
N ARG A 299 2.46 -0.25 8.99
CA ARG A 299 1.19 -0.08 8.26
C ARG A 299 1.18 1.20 7.43
N MET A 300 1.75 2.29 7.95
CA MET A 300 1.82 3.56 7.24
C MET A 300 2.78 3.49 6.06
N GLU A 301 3.82 2.65 6.14
CA GLU A 301 4.67 2.32 4.99
C GLU A 301 3.92 1.76 3.79
N LYS A 302 2.75 1.14 4.02
CA LYS A 302 1.91 0.52 2.98
C LYS A 302 0.51 1.13 2.94
N ALA A 303 0.37 2.38 3.40
CA ALA A 303 -0.94 2.99 3.66
C ALA A 303 -1.80 3.18 2.41
N TRP A 304 -1.17 3.31 1.24
CA TRP A 304 -1.86 3.50 -0.04
C TRP A 304 -2.31 2.19 -0.68
N GLY A 305 -1.94 1.05 -0.10
CA GLY A 305 -2.40 -0.26 -0.58
C GLY A 305 -1.53 -0.82 -1.70
N PRO A 306 -1.95 -1.94 -2.32
CA PRO A 306 -1.01 -2.78 -3.03
C PRO A 306 -0.58 -2.29 -4.42
N GLY A 307 -1.28 -1.30 -4.98
CA GLY A 307 -0.98 -0.63 -6.25
C GLY A 307 -0.13 0.63 -6.13
N ASP A 308 0.52 0.83 -4.98
CA ASP A 308 1.44 1.92 -4.63
C ASP A 308 2.80 1.89 -5.37
N GLY A 309 2.98 0.95 -6.31
CA GLY A 309 4.23 0.80 -7.07
C GLY A 309 5.34 0.07 -6.33
N ARG A 310 5.01 -0.77 -5.34
CA ARG A 310 5.96 -1.68 -4.67
C ARG A 310 6.75 -2.57 -5.65
N PRO A 311 7.93 -3.07 -5.24
CA PRO A 311 8.73 -3.99 -6.05
C PRO A 311 7.94 -5.22 -6.49
N VAL A 312 8.35 -5.80 -7.61
CA VAL A 312 7.67 -6.96 -8.21
C VAL A 312 7.59 -8.14 -7.24
N GLU A 313 8.59 -8.32 -6.39
CA GLU A 313 8.68 -9.36 -5.37
C GLU A 313 7.59 -9.19 -4.29
N GLU A 314 7.30 -7.97 -3.87
CA GLU A 314 6.23 -7.69 -2.91
C GLU A 314 4.85 -7.82 -3.54
N LEU A 315 4.69 -7.33 -4.77
CA LEU A 315 3.47 -7.52 -5.55
C LEU A 315 3.15 -9.00 -5.73
N LYS A 316 4.20 -9.79 -5.99
CA LYS A 316 4.12 -11.24 -6.03
C LYS A 316 3.57 -11.80 -4.72
N VAL A 317 4.10 -11.41 -3.56
CA VAL A 317 3.58 -11.88 -2.25
C VAL A 317 2.11 -11.48 -2.05
N ALA A 318 1.71 -10.26 -2.43
CA ALA A 318 0.33 -9.82 -2.33
C ALA A 318 -0.63 -10.66 -3.19
N ILE A 319 -0.22 -10.99 -4.43
CA ILE A 319 -0.98 -11.88 -5.33
C ILE A 319 -1.10 -13.30 -4.74
N ASP A 320 -0.04 -13.79 -4.10
CA ASP A 320 -0.05 -15.09 -3.44
C ASP A 320 -1.10 -15.14 -2.31
N GLN A 321 -1.07 -14.14 -1.43
CA GLN A 321 -2.03 -14.01 -0.33
C GLN A 321 -3.47 -13.88 -0.85
N LEU A 322 -3.71 -13.01 -1.83
CA LEU A 322 -5.01 -12.82 -2.45
C LEU A 322 -5.60 -14.13 -2.97
N THR A 323 -4.80 -14.90 -3.72
CA THR A 323 -5.29 -16.14 -4.34
C THR A 323 -5.55 -17.24 -3.31
N LYS A 324 -4.74 -17.33 -2.24
CA LYS A 324 -4.98 -18.24 -1.11
C LYS A 324 -6.21 -17.84 -0.30
N GLU A 325 -6.37 -16.55 -0.01
CA GLU A 325 -7.56 -16.04 0.68
C GLU A 325 -8.84 -16.36 -0.08
N TYR A 326 -8.84 -16.22 -1.41
CA TYR A 326 -9.97 -16.64 -2.23
C TYR A 326 -10.25 -18.15 -2.11
N LEU A 327 -9.22 -19.00 -2.13
CA LEU A 327 -9.40 -20.44 -2.00
C LEU A 327 -10.00 -20.82 -0.63
N LEU A 328 -9.79 -20.02 0.40
CA LEU A 328 -10.42 -20.21 1.71
C LEU A 328 -11.84 -19.62 1.79
N SER A 329 -12.04 -18.40 1.29
CA SER A 329 -13.28 -17.63 1.45
C SER A 329 -14.36 -17.97 0.41
N ARG A 330 -13.93 -18.32 -0.80
CA ARG A 330 -14.76 -18.47 -2.02
C ARG A 330 -15.49 -17.19 -2.44
N ASP A 331 -15.05 -16.04 -1.96
CA ASP A 331 -15.66 -14.74 -2.28
C ASP A 331 -15.09 -14.19 -3.59
N LEU A 332 -15.88 -14.27 -4.67
CA LEU A 332 -15.48 -13.85 -6.01
C LEU A 332 -15.40 -12.32 -6.11
N GLU A 333 -16.37 -11.62 -5.51
CA GLU A 333 -16.44 -10.17 -5.48
C GLU A 333 -15.24 -9.56 -4.77
N GLU A 334 -14.86 -10.13 -3.62
CA GLU A 334 -13.70 -9.68 -2.84
C GLU A 334 -12.40 -9.91 -3.61
N ALA A 335 -12.18 -11.12 -4.13
CA ALA A 335 -10.98 -11.42 -4.91
C ALA A 335 -10.86 -10.49 -6.12
N ALA A 336 -11.97 -10.23 -6.82
CA ALA A 336 -12.00 -9.30 -7.94
C ALA A 336 -11.73 -7.85 -7.50
N ARG A 337 -12.14 -7.44 -6.30
CA ARG A 337 -11.78 -6.13 -5.73
C ARG A 337 -10.28 -6.07 -5.47
N CYS A 338 -9.73 -7.05 -4.77
CA CYS A 338 -8.30 -7.10 -4.46
C CYS A 338 -7.44 -7.05 -5.73
N VAL A 339 -7.82 -7.75 -6.80
CA VAL A 339 -7.08 -7.70 -8.08
C VAL A 339 -7.10 -6.29 -8.69
N ARG A 340 -8.23 -5.59 -8.63
CA ARG A 340 -8.31 -4.19 -9.11
C ARG A 340 -7.43 -3.25 -8.29
N GLU A 341 -7.40 -3.44 -6.97
CA GLU A 341 -6.59 -2.64 -6.05
C GLU A 341 -5.08 -2.81 -6.26
N LEU A 342 -4.64 -3.94 -6.84
CA LEU A 342 -3.24 -4.09 -7.25
C LEU A 342 -2.83 -3.06 -8.31
N ASN A 343 -3.77 -2.52 -9.10
CA ASN A 343 -3.55 -1.50 -10.14
C ASN A 343 -2.38 -1.80 -11.12
N VAL A 344 -2.21 -3.07 -11.51
CA VAL A 344 -1.11 -3.56 -12.37
C VAL A 344 -1.64 -4.39 -13.55
N PRO A 345 -2.42 -3.80 -14.46
CA PRO A 345 -3.12 -4.55 -15.52
C PRO A 345 -2.19 -5.38 -16.42
N HIS A 346 -0.95 -4.92 -16.63
CA HIS A 346 0.05 -5.63 -17.43
C HIS A 346 0.70 -6.83 -16.73
N PHE A 347 0.48 -6.97 -15.41
CA PHE A 347 0.99 -8.03 -14.56
C PHE A 347 -0.09 -9.01 -14.07
N HIS A 348 -1.36 -8.83 -14.48
CA HIS A 348 -2.46 -9.72 -14.11
C HIS A 348 -2.26 -11.19 -14.52
N HIS A 349 -1.39 -11.47 -15.50
CA HIS A 349 -0.97 -12.84 -15.82
C HIS A 349 -0.38 -13.59 -14.60
N GLU A 350 0.19 -12.86 -13.64
CA GLU A 350 0.75 -13.45 -12.42
C GLU A 350 -0.37 -13.92 -11.48
N VAL A 351 -1.50 -13.21 -11.40
CA VAL A 351 -2.69 -13.65 -10.66
C VAL A 351 -3.16 -15.01 -11.16
N VAL A 352 -3.15 -15.20 -12.47
CA VAL A 352 -3.56 -16.45 -13.12
C VAL A 352 -2.55 -17.56 -12.86
N LYS A 353 -1.26 -17.32 -13.15
CA LYS A 353 -0.19 -18.31 -12.94
C LYS A 353 -0.16 -18.79 -11.48
N ARG A 354 -0.17 -17.85 -10.53
CA ARG A 354 -0.16 -18.18 -9.10
C ARG A 354 -1.47 -18.78 -8.61
N GLY A 355 -2.61 -18.27 -9.08
CA GLY A 355 -3.90 -18.84 -8.73
C GLY A 355 -3.97 -20.32 -9.08
N ILE A 356 -3.51 -20.69 -10.29
CA ILE A 356 -3.41 -22.09 -10.70
C ILE A 356 -2.45 -22.86 -9.77
N THR A 357 -1.24 -22.32 -9.53
CA THR A 357 -0.25 -22.93 -8.64
C THR A 357 -0.82 -23.22 -7.25
N ASN A 358 -1.41 -22.20 -6.59
CA ASN A 358 -1.99 -22.30 -5.25
C ASN A 358 -3.18 -23.26 -5.21
N SER A 359 -4.00 -23.29 -6.27
CA SER A 359 -5.13 -24.24 -6.33
C SER A 359 -4.70 -25.71 -6.43
N LEU A 360 -3.50 -25.96 -6.99
CA LEU A 360 -2.89 -27.28 -7.07
C LEU A 360 -2.19 -27.63 -5.75
N GLU A 361 -1.43 -26.70 -5.18
CA GLU A 361 -0.69 -26.89 -3.90
C GLU A 361 -1.63 -27.15 -2.71
N GLU A 362 -2.72 -26.37 -2.58
CA GLU A 362 -3.71 -26.61 -1.52
C GLU A 362 -4.53 -27.89 -1.75
N GLY A 363 -4.48 -28.45 -2.96
CA GLY A 363 -5.02 -29.74 -3.34
C GLY A 363 -6.54 -29.81 -3.49
N GLY A 364 -7.01 -30.88 -4.12
CA GLY A 364 -8.43 -31.22 -4.24
C GLY A 364 -9.15 -30.63 -5.45
N GLU A 365 -10.05 -31.43 -6.04
CA GLU A 365 -10.88 -31.04 -7.19
C GLU A 365 -11.69 -29.75 -6.93
N ALA A 366 -12.12 -29.55 -5.68
CA ALA A 366 -12.86 -28.36 -5.28
C ALA A 366 -12.05 -27.06 -5.44
N ASN A 367 -10.75 -27.08 -5.14
CA ASN A 367 -9.88 -25.91 -5.27
C ASN A 367 -9.59 -25.58 -6.74
N SER A 368 -9.36 -26.60 -7.56
CA SER A 368 -9.21 -26.42 -9.02
C SER A 368 -10.49 -25.85 -9.65
N ALA A 369 -11.66 -26.37 -9.27
CA ALA A 369 -12.96 -25.87 -9.74
C ALA A 369 -13.25 -24.44 -9.27
N ALA A 370 -12.92 -24.11 -8.02
CA ALA A 370 -13.04 -22.76 -7.51
C ALA A 370 -12.11 -21.80 -8.25
N MET A 371 -10.85 -22.17 -8.47
CA MET A 371 -9.92 -21.34 -9.23
C MET A 371 -10.39 -21.12 -10.66
N ALA A 372 -10.90 -22.15 -11.34
CA ALA A 372 -11.51 -21.97 -12.66
C ALA A 372 -12.71 -21.00 -12.63
N SER A 373 -13.53 -21.06 -11.57
CA SER A 373 -14.67 -20.14 -11.37
C SER A 373 -14.20 -18.69 -11.16
N LEU A 374 -13.13 -18.48 -10.38
CA LEU A 374 -12.52 -17.15 -10.23
C LEU A 374 -12.00 -16.61 -11.56
N LEU A 375 -11.26 -17.41 -12.33
CA LEU A 375 -10.71 -16.99 -13.61
C LEU A 375 -11.82 -16.62 -14.62
N ALA A 376 -12.92 -17.38 -14.63
CA ALA A 376 -14.09 -17.05 -15.43
C ALA A 376 -14.73 -15.72 -14.97
N TYR A 377 -14.89 -15.54 -13.67
CA TYR A 377 -15.46 -14.32 -13.09
C TYR A 377 -14.61 -13.07 -13.39
N LEU A 378 -13.28 -13.17 -13.26
CA LEU A 378 -12.37 -12.07 -13.53
C LEU A 378 -12.41 -11.62 -15.00
N ILE A 379 -12.66 -12.54 -15.94
CA ILE A 379 -12.82 -12.23 -17.36
C ILE A 379 -14.20 -11.64 -17.64
N SER A 380 -15.27 -12.24 -17.11
CA SER A 380 -16.63 -11.75 -17.36
C SER A 380 -16.89 -10.36 -16.79
N HIS A 381 -16.13 -9.95 -15.77
CA HIS A 381 -16.19 -8.63 -15.14
C HIS A 381 -15.05 -7.70 -15.59
N GLU A 382 -14.34 -8.05 -16.67
CA GLU A 382 -13.29 -7.23 -17.29
C GLU A 382 -12.15 -6.81 -16.33
N VAL A 383 -11.92 -7.60 -15.28
CA VAL A 383 -10.83 -7.36 -14.31
C VAL A 383 -9.49 -7.79 -14.88
N VAL A 384 -9.49 -8.92 -15.60
CA VAL A 384 -8.33 -9.45 -16.30
C VAL A 384 -8.66 -9.52 -17.78
N SER A 385 -7.77 -9.03 -18.64
CA SER A 385 -7.97 -9.14 -20.09
C SER A 385 -7.70 -10.57 -20.58
N SER A 386 -8.34 -10.99 -21.67
CA SER A 386 -8.10 -12.31 -22.27
C SER A 386 -6.62 -12.54 -22.61
N GLY A 387 -5.89 -11.50 -23.03
CA GLY A 387 -4.46 -11.59 -23.29
C GLY A 387 -3.63 -11.88 -22.03
N GLN A 388 -3.96 -11.25 -20.89
CA GLN A 388 -3.31 -11.52 -19.60
C GLN A 388 -3.67 -12.91 -19.07
N LEU A 389 -4.91 -13.36 -19.28
CA LEU A 389 -5.33 -14.71 -18.95
C LEU A 389 -4.50 -15.76 -19.70
N ILE A 390 -4.48 -15.68 -21.03
CA ILE A 390 -3.75 -16.63 -21.89
C ILE A 390 -2.27 -16.63 -21.51
N LYS A 391 -1.65 -15.44 -21.37
CA LYS A 391 -0.26 -15.31 -20.92
C LYS A 391 -0.01 -15.98 -19.56
N GLY A 392 -0.96 -15.91 -18.65
CA GLY A 392 -0.88 -16.57 -17.34
C GLY A 392 -0.86 -18.10 -17.44
N PHE A 393 -1.77 -18.68 -18.24
CA PHE A 393 -1.77 -20.11 -18.53
C PHE A 393 -0.48 -20.54 -19.23
N GLU A 394 -0.01 -19.81 -20.23
CA GLU A 394 1.25 -20.08 -20.93
C GLU A 394 2.44 -20.05 -19.97
N ARG A 395 2.50 -19.08 -19.06
CA ARG A 395 3.54 -19.02 -18.03
C ARG A 395 3.47 -20.17 -17.03
N PHE A 396 2.27 -20.70 -16.75
CA PHE A 396 2.12 -21.88 -15.91
C PHE A 396 2.61 -23.15 -16.63
N LYS A 397 2.36 -23.30 -17.93
CA LYS A 397 2.89 -24.43 -18.73
C LYS A 397 4.41 -24.59 -18.61
N ILE A 398 5.14 -23.48 -18.50
CA ILE A 398 6.61 -23.46 -18.39
C ILE A 398 7.10 -24.05 -17.06
N VAL A 399 6.30 -23.95 -16.00
CA VAL A 399 6.66 -24.45 -14.66
C VAL A 399 5.90 -25.73 -14.28
N LEU A 400 5.06 -26.26 -15.17
CA LEU A 400 4.20 -27.41 -14.88
C LEU A 400 5.02 -28.66 -14.50
N ASP A 401 6.11 -28.93 -15.22
CA ASP A 401 6.98 -30.06 -14.92
C ASP A 401 7.66 -29.91 -13.55
N ASP A 402 8.08 -28.69 -13.20
CA ASP A 402 8.67 -28.38 -11.89
C ASP A 402 7.63 -28.60 -10.78
N VAL A 403 6.39 -28.11 -10.96
CA VAL A 403 5.28 -28.30 -10.02
C VAL A 403 4.90 -29.79 -9.88
N ALA A 404 5.03 -30.58 -10.95
CA ALA A 404 4.73 -32.01 -10.94
C ALA A 404 5.70 -32.84 -10.08
N LEU A 405 6.89 -32.30 -9.77
CA LEU A 405 7.83 -32.94 -8.84
C LEU A 405 7.26 -33.01 -7.42
N ASP A 406 6.54 -31.96 -7.01
CA ASP A 406 5.90 -31.89 -5.69
C ASP A 406 4.48 -32.45 -5.71
N ILE A 407 3.78 -32.33 -6.84
CA ILE A 407 2.37 -32.71 -7.00
C ILE A 407 2.22 -33.70 -8.16
N PRO A 408 2.24 -35.03 -7.91
CA PRO A 408 2.24 -36.04 -8.97
C PRO A 408 1.08 -35.96 -9.98
N ASN A 409 -0.07 -35.42 -9.56
CA ASN A 409 -1.26 -35.26 -10.40
C ASN A 409 -1.41 -33.85 -11.00
N ALA A 410 -0.40 -32.98 -10.91
CA ALA A 410 -0.47 -31.59 -11.38
C ALA A 410 -0.93 -31.47 -12.84
N ALA A 411 -0.39 -32.32 -13.73
CA ALA A 411 -0.73 -32.29 -15.15
C ALA A 411 -2.21 -32.61 -15.41
N ALA A 412 -2.80 -33.57 -14.69
CA ALA A 412 -4.21 -33.91 -14.81
C ALA A 412 -5.11 -32.78 -14.30
N LEU A 413 -4.80 -32.23 -13.12
CA LEU A 413 -5.54 -31.10 -12.56
C LEU A 413 -5.48 -29.86 -13.45
N PHE A 414 -4.31 -29.59 -14.04
CA PHE A 414 -4.17 -28.49 -14.99
C PHE A 414 -5.00 -28.71 -16.26
N GLN A 415 -5.06 -29.94 -16.78
CA GLN A 415 -5.93 -30.29 -17.91
C GLN A 415 -7.41 -30.04 -17.58
N ASP A 416 -7.86 -30.37 -16.38
CA ASP A 416 -9.24 -30.13 -15.95
C ASP A 416 -9.56 -28.63 -15.89
N ILE A 417 -8.65 -27.82 -15.36
CA ILE A 417 -8.78 -26.36 -15.33
C ILE A 417 -8.82 -25.79 -16.76
N VAL A 418 -7.97 -26.27 -17.68
CA VAL A 418 -7.98 -25.85 -19.09
C VAL A 418 -9.29 -26.26 -19.78
N ALA A 419 -9.75 -27.50 -19.59
CA ALA A 419 -11.01 -27.99 -20.15
C ALA A 419 -12.19 -27.14 -19.68
N ARG A 420 -12.20 -26.78 -18.39
CA ARG A 420 -13.19 -25.85 -17.83
C ARG A 420 -13.09 -24.46 -18.45
N GLY A 421 -11.88 -23.92 -18.58
CA GLY A 421 -11.66 -22.60 -19.22
C GLY A 421 -12.10 -22.56 -20.69
N ILE A 422 -11.95 -23.65 -21.44
CA ILE A 422 -12.48 -23.78 -22.80
C ILE A 422 -14.02 -23.83 -22.79
N SER A 423 -14.61 -24.61 -21.88
CA SER A 423 -16.06 -24.72 -21.74
C SER A 423 -16.71 -23.39 -21.35
N ASP A 424 -16.08 -22.63 -20.47
CA ASP A 424 -16.55 -21.32 -20.02
C ASP A 424 -16.23 -20.20 -21.04
N GLY A 425 -15.56 -20.53 -22.14
CA GLY A 425 -15.28 -19.60 -23.25
C GLY A 425 -14.15 -18.60 -22.97
N ILE A 426 -13.37 -18.80 -21.91
CA ILE A 426 -12.26 -17.90 -21.53
C ILE A 426 -10.92 -18.29 -22.17
N LEU A 427 -10.81 -19.53 -22.67
CA LEU A 427 -9.64 -20.02 -23.41
C LEU A 427 -9.98 -20.42 -24.85
N PRO A 428 -9.02 -20.32 -25.80
CA PRO A 428 -9.17 -20.85 -27.15
C PRO A 428 -9.46 -22.36 -27.15
N LYS A 429 -10.33 -22.83 -28.06
CA LYS A 429 -10.70 -24.25 -28.19
C LYS A 429 -9.53 -25.19 -28.46
N ASN A 430 -8.44 -24.66 -29.03
CA ASN A 430 -7.21 -25.37 -29.35
C ASN A 430 -6.08 -25.09 -28.36
N PHE A 431 -6.38 -24.55 -27.17
CA PHE A 431 -5.37 -24.32 -26.16
C PHE A 431 -4.76 -25.64 -25.70
N ASP A 432 -3.44 -25.74 -25.82
CA ASP A 432 -2.68 -26.94 -25.45
C ASP A 432 -2.28 -26.87 -23.96
N ALA A 433 -2.68 -27.89 -23.20
CA ALA A 433 -2.43 -28.02 -21.76
C ALA A 433 -1.11 -28.75 -21.42
N SER A 434 -0.30 -29.16 -22.40
CA SER A 434 0.96 -29.85 -22.14
C SER A 434 2.05 -28.92 -21.59
N ALA A 435 3.02 -29.46 -20.86
CA ALA A 435 4.14 -28.67 -20.36
C ALA A 435 4.94 -28.05 -21.52
N ALA A 436 5.38 -26.81 -21.34
CA ALA A 436 6.23 -26.11 -22.30
C ALA A 436 7.67 -26.10 -21.80
N LYS A 437 8.64 -26.40 -22.67
CA LYS A 437 10.06 -26.31 -22.30
C LYS A 437 10.44 -24.85 -22.06
N LYS A 438 11.22 -24.59 -20.99
CA LYS A 438 11.96 -23.32 -20.84
C LYS A 438 12.85 -23.16 -22.08
N GLN A 439 12.63 -22.09 -22.85
CA GLN A 439 13.55 -21.67 -23.91
C GLN A 439 14.73 -20.92 -23.32
#